data_AF-A0A1D2MAZ4-F1
#
_entry.id   AF-A0A1D2MAZ4-F1
#
_cell.length_a   1.000
_cell.length_b   1.000
_cell.length_c   1.000
_cell.angle_alpha   90.00
_cell.angle_beta   90.00
_cell.angle_gamma   90.00
#
_symmetry.space_group_name_H-M   'P 1'
#
loop_
_entity.id
_entity.type
_entity.pdbx_description
1 polymer ?
#
loop_
_entity_poly.entity_id
_entity_poly.type
_entity_poly.pdbx_seq_one_letter_code
_entity_poly.pdbx_strand_id
1 'polypeptide(L)'
;MIYSSTRIILLLGVFASVCSKFRFVPDPDTCARRKIHDSFTDSRGVTHNYFFSWEDDRTNNLQVTWSEARNICRRHCMDLVSPETPRENSWLKRRIAKGYISRDGIWTSGRKCNFDSQCNSADFYPLLVNGWFWSAVAEKIKPTDNSLNGDWSDTGATGRPQPDNYEASKGEDEGCLAILNNFYNDGIKWHDAACHHKKYFVCEDSDDLLESVGANSSRNNRKKNPVNREVGTMEQLKR
;
A
#
# COMPACT_ATOMS: atom_id res chain seq x y z
N MET A 1 -63.36 -44.04 0.05
CA MET A 1 -61.91 -43.96 -0.22
C MET A 1 -61.60 -42.53 -0.60
N ILE A 2 -61.01 -41.76 0.32
CA ILE A 2 -60.64 -40.35 0.11
C ILE A 2 -59.12 -40.35 -0.09
N TYR A 3 -58.64 -40.04 -1.29
CA TYR A 3 -57.22 -39.87 -1.57
C TYR A 3 -56.80 -38.44 -1.21
N SER A 4 -56.09 -38.28 -0.10
CA SER A 4 -55.46 -37.02 0.33
C SER A 4 -54.14 -36.86 -0.43
N SER A 5 -54.06 -35.88 -1.32
CA SER A 5 -52.83 -35.51 -2.03
C SER A 5 -52.01 -34.55 -1.18
N THR A 6 -50.98 -35.04 -0.51
CA THR A 6 -50.00 -34.21 0.21
C THR A 6 -49.00 -33.62 -0.78
N ARG A 7 -49.05 -32.30 -0.99
CA ARG A 7 -48.06 -31.56 -1.78
C ARG A 7 -46.76 -31.42 -0.98
N ILE A 8 -45.68 -32.02 -1.47
CA ILE A 8 -44.32 -31.81 -0.95
C ILE A 8 -43.82 -30.46 -1.52
N ILE A 9 -43.69 -29.47 -0.65
CA ILE A 9 -43.07 -28.18 -0.97
C ILE A 9 -41.56 -28.37 -0.82
N LEU A 10 -40.84 -28.37 -1.95
CA LEU A 10 -39.37 -28.37 -1.98
C LEU A 10 -38.89 -26.95 -1.66
N LEU A 11 -38.43 -26.73 -0.42
CA LEU A 11 -37.71 -25.50 -0.05
C LEU A 11 -36.29 -25.56 -0.61
N LEU A 12 -36.08 -24.94 -1.76
CA LEU A 12 -34.74 -24.64 -2.28
C LEU A 12 -34.09 -23.58 -1.37
N GLY A 13 -33.23 -24.03 -0.47
CA GLY A 13 -32.40 -23.16 0.35
C GLY A 13 -31.42 -22.39 -0.53
N VAL A 14 -31.62 -21.08 -0.65
CA VAL A 14 -30.65 -20.17 -1.24
C VAL A 14 -29.48 -20.05 -0.27
N PHE A 15 -28.40 -20.80 -0.50
CA PHE A 15 -27.11 -20.52 0.16
C PHE A 15 -26.56 -19.22 -0.42
N ALA A 16 -26.83 -18.10 0.24
CA ALA A 16 -26.10 -16.88 0.01
C ALA A 16 -24.64 -17.14 0.41
N SER A 17 -23.77 -17.32 -0.59
CA SER A 17 -22.33 -17.35 -0.38
C SER A 17 -21.92 -15.96 0.08
N VAL A 18 -21.73 -15.78 1.38
CA VAL A 18 -21.11 -14.58 1.93
C VAL A 18 -19.66 -14.61 1.44
N CYS A 19 -19.39 -13.90 0.34
CA CYS A 19 -18.03 -13.57 -0.03
C CYS A 19 -17.52 -12.59 1.04
N SER A 20 -16.98 -13.12 2.13
CA SER A 20 -16.23 -12.34 3.10
C SER A 20 -15.06 -11.75 2.35
N LYS A 21 -15.18 -10.48 1.92
CA LYS A 21 -14.04 -9.66 1.53
C LYS A 21 -13.02 -9.86 2.64
N PHE A 22 -11.87 -10.45 2.30
CA PHE A 22 -10.77 -10.71 3.24
C PHE A 22 -10.31 -9.34 3.77
N ARG A 23 -10.98 -8.84 4.81
CA ARG A 23 -10.50 -7.69 5.57
C ARG A 23 -9.32 -8.25 6.32
N PHE A 24 -8.14 -7.96 5.80
CA PHE A 24 -6.91 -8.44 6.39
C PHE A 24 -6.76 -7.79 7.77
N VAL A 25 -6.99 -8.57 8.82
CA VAL A 25 -6.87 -8.15 10.23
C VAL A 25 -5.43 -8.42 10.67
N PRO A 26 -4.74 -7.44 11.29
CA PRO A 26 -3.41 -7.69 11.87
C PRO A 26 -3.47 -8.82 12.90
N ASP A 27 -2.44 -9.65 12.95
CA ASP A 27 -2.37 -10.78 13.87
C ASP A 27 -1.40 -10.43 15.04
N PRO A 28 -1.89 -10.31 16.29
CA PRO A 28 -1.08 -9.81 17.40
C PRO A 28 0.24 -10.57 17.61
N ASP A 29 0.23 -11.90 17.44
CA ASP A 29 1.40 -12.74 17.66
C ASP A 29 2.49 -12.53 16.60
N THR A 30 2.08 -12.37 15.33
CA THR A 30 3.00 -12.09 14.23
C THR A 30 3.41 -10.63 14.17
N CYS A 31 2.61 -9.69 14.72
CA CYS A 31 3.01 -8.31 14.95
C CYS A 31 4.12 -8.20 16.00
N ALA A 32 3.98 -8.90 17.12
CA ALA A 32 4.96 -8.90 18.22
C ALA A 32 6.29 -9.56 17.81
N ARG A 33 6.24 -10.54 16.91
CA ARG A 33 7.41 -11.28 16.41
C ARG A 33 7.83 -10.87 15.00
N ARG A 34 7.34 -9.71 14.51
CA ARG A 34 7.66 -9.27 13.15
C ARG A 34 9.16 -9.09 12.98
N LYS A 35 9.66 -9.48 11.82
CA LYS A 35 11.07 -9.33 11.48
C LYS A 35 11.34 -7.87 11.17
N ILE A 36 12.36 -7.30 11.81
CA ILE A 36 12.86 -5.96 11.56
C ILE A 36 14.27 -6.11 10.98
N HIS A 37 14.52 -5.48 9.84
CA HIS A 37 15.84 -5.46 9.20
C HIS A 37 16.57 -4.14 9.44
N ASP A 38 15.83 -3.05 9.61
CA ASP A 38 16.41 -1.75 9.97
C ASP A 38 15.36 -0.82 10.55
N SER A 39 15.83 0.31 11.10
CA SER A 39 15.01 1.41 11.54
C SER A 39 15.51 2.71 10.92
N PHE A 40 14.60 3.61 10.58
CA PHE A 40 14.96 4.91 10.04
C PHE A 40 14.23 6.02 10.78
N THR A 41 14.97 7.07 11.14
CA THR A 41 14.41 8.29 11.71
C THR A 41 14.36 9.37 10.63
N ASP A 42 13.16 9.81 10.29
CA ASP A 42 12.94 10.81 9.26
C ASP A 42 13.32 12.24 9.73
N SER A 43 13.14 13.22 8.83
CA SER A 43 13.40 14.63 9.16
C SER A 43 12.42 15.24 10.16
N ARG A 44 11.27 14.59 10.40
CA ARG A 44 10.26 14.98 11.41
C ARG A 44 10.63 14.45 12.79
N GLY A 45 11.64 13.57 12.89
CA GLY A 45 12.06 12.91 14.13
C GLY A 45 11.24 11.68 14.47
N VAL A 46 10.42 11.19 13.53
CA VAL A 46 9.63 9.96 13.68
C VAL A 46 10.49 8.78 13.27
N THR A 47 10.45 7.71 14.05
CA THR A 47 11.23 6.48 13.79
C THR A 47 10.31 5.32 13.53
N HIS A 48 10.44 4.72 12.35
CA HIS A 48 9.76 3.49 11.97
C HIS A 48 10.75 2.35 11.78
N ASN A 49 10.24 1.13 11.89
CA ASN A 49 10.98 -0.08 11.56
C ASN A 49 10.58 -0.59 10.18
N TYR A 50 11.53 -1.22 9.49
CA TYR A 50 11.36 -1.63 8.11
C TYR A 50 11.75 -3.11 7.93
N PHE A 51 11.00 -3.77 7.05
CA PHE A 51 11.24 -5.11 6.57
C PHE A 51 11.46 -5.06 5.06
N PHE A 52 12.58 -5.61 4.60
CA PHE A 52 12.95 -5.69 3.18
C PHE A 52 12.78 -7.13 2.71
N SER A 53 11.89 -7.38 1.75
CA SER A 53 11.55 -8.76 1.37
C SER A 53 12.74 -9.52 0.78
N TRP A 54 13.71 -8.85 0.15
CA TRP A 54 14.90 -9.51 -0.39
C TRP A 54 15.94 -9.90 0.67
N GLU A 55 15.85 -9.38 1.90
CA GLU A 55 16.81 -9.65 2.98
C GLU A 55 16.35 -10.77 3.93
N ASP A 56 15.08 -11.22 3.82
CA ASP A 56 14.56 -12.33 4.63
C ASP A 56 14.64 -13.65 3.86
N ASP A 57 15.15 -14.69 4.51
CA ASP A 57 15.36 -16.01 3.89
C ASP A 57 14.08 -16.63 3.30
N ARG A 58 12.89 -16.25 3.80
CA ARG A 58 11.61 -16.80 3.35
C ARG A 58 11.02 -16.03 2.19
N THR A 59 11.38 -14.76 2.02
CA THR A 59 10.82 -13.88 0.99
C THR A 59 11.87 -13.35 -0.01
N ASN A 60 13.13 -13.79 0.10
CA ASN A 60 14.25 -13.31 -0.73
C ASN A 60 14.09 -13.52 -2.24
N ASN A 61 13.23 -14.46 -2.65
CA ASN A 61 12.87 -14.72 -4.05
C ASN A 61 11.39 -14.45 -4.34
N LEU A 62 10.67 -13.84 -3.40
CA LEU A 62 9.24 -13.61 -3.48
C LEU A 62 8.95 -12.25 -4.12
N GLN A 63 8.37 -12.30 -5.32
CA GLN A 63 7.78 -11.15 -5.99
C GLN A 63 6.27 -11.35 -6.11
N VAL A 64 5.50 -10.34 -5.71
CA VAL A 64 4.05 -10.42 -5.54
C VAL A 64 3.35 -9.18 -6.08
N THR A 65 2.04 -9.29 -6.30
CA THR A 65 1.19 -8.15 -6.67
C THR A 65 1.15 -7.12 -5.55
N TRP A 66 0.71 -5.89 -5.87
CA TRP A 66 0.62 -4.82 -4.88
C TRP A 66 -0.31 -5.18 -3.70
N SER A 67 -1.45 -5.80 -3.99
CA SER A 67 -2.42 -6.20 -2.96
C SER A 67 -1.90 -7.33 -2.07
N GLU A 68 -1.21 -8.32 -2.66
CA GLU A 68 -0.54 -9.39 -1.90
C GLU A 68 0.58 -8.83 -1.01
N ALA A 69 1.43 -7.96 -1.54
CA ALA A 69 2.50 -7.31 -0.78
C ALA A 69 1.94 -6.56 0.43
N ARG A 70 0.90 -5.75 0.21
CA ARG A 70 0.21 -5.03 1.27
C ARG A 70 -0.38 -5.96 2.33
N ASN A 71 -1.03 -7.05 1.92
CA ASN A 71 -1.58 -8.03 2.84
C ASN A 71 -0.50 -8.73 3.68
N ILE A 72 0.66 -9.01 3.09
CA ILE A 72 1.81 -9.57 3.82
C ILE A 72 2.26 -8.57 4.90
N CYS A 73 2.48 -7.30 4.55
CA CYS A 73 2.90 -6.28 5.52
C CYS A 73 1.88 -6.12 6.67
N ARG A 74 0.58 -6.02 6.33
CA ARG A 74 -0.49 -5.80 7.31
C ARG A 74 -0.68 -6.95 8.30
N ARG A 75 -0.25 -8.17 7.95
CA ARG A 75 -0.20 -9.31 8.90
C ARG A 75 0.66 -9.00 10.10
N HIS A 76 1.73 -8.27 9.86
CA HIS A 76 2.78 -8.00 10.81
C HIS A 76 2.66 -6.60 11.45
N CYS A 77 1.47 -5.97 11.41
CA CYS A 77 1.26 -4.59 11.86
C CYS A 77 2.19 -3.57 11.19
N MET A 78 2.58 -3.88 9.96
CA MET A 78 3.27 -2.99 9.05
C MET A 78 2.30 -2.66 7.90
N ASP A 79 2.62 -1.71 7.06
CA ASP A 79 1.97 -1.57 5.74
C ASP A 79 3.10 -1.43 4.70
N LEU A 80 2.78 -1.28 3.42
CA LEU A 80 3.80 -0.95 2.42
C LEU A 80 4.48 0.38 2.78
N VAL A 81 5.77 0.49 2.46
CA VAL A 81 6.56 1.69 2.75
C VAL A 81 5.99 2.95 2.11
N SER A 82 6.04 4.07 2.82
CA SER A 82 5.60 5.39 2.38
C SER A 82 6.76 6.38 2.45
N PRO A 83 7.56 6.56 1.38
CA PRO A 83 8.67 7.51 1.39
C PRO A 83 8.17 8.96 1.37
N GLU A 84 7.80 9.48 2.55
CA GLU A 84 7.19 10.80 2.74
C GLU A 84 8.23 11.92 2.68
N THR A 85 9.50 11.61 2.99
CA THR A 85 10.58 12.59 3.02
C THR A 85 11.68 12.31 2.00
N PRO A 86 12.36 13.33 1.44
CA PRO A 86 13.48 13.12 0.52
C PRO A 86 14.63 12.30 1.13
N ARG A 87 14.84 12.43 2.45
CA ARG A 87 15.89 11.70 3.18
C ARG A 87 15.58 10.21 3.28
N GLU A 88 14.33 9.88 3.58
CA GLU A 88 13.83 8.50 3.59
C GLU A 88 13.88 7.89 2.20
N ASN A 89 13.35 8.58 1.18
CA ASN A 89 13.40 8.12 -0.20
C ASN A 89 14.85 7.81 -0.64
N SER A 90 15.79 8.72 -0.33
CA SER A 90 17.21 8.50 -0.65
C SER A 90 17.82 7.33 0.12
N TRP A 91 17.44 7.11 1.36
CA TRP A 91 17.88 5.96 2.15
C TRP A 91 17.35 4.64 1.58
N LEU A 92 16.05 4.60 1.24
CA LEU A 92 15.40 3.45 0.62
C LEU A 92 16.05 3.10 -0.72
N LYS A 93 16.31 4.09 -1.57
CA LYS A 93 17.01 3.92 -2.85
C LYS A 93 18.42 3.36 -2.69
N ARG A 94 19.17 3.81 -1.67
CA ARG A 94 20.50 3.25 -1.36
C ARG A 94 20.40 1.79 -0.90
N ARG A 95 19.32 1.42 -0.19
CA ARG A 95 19.05 0.02 0.18
C ARG A 95 18.79 -0.83 -1.06
N ILE A 96 17.89 -0.37 -1.94
CA ILE A 96 17.56 -1.03 -3.21
C ILE A 96 18.82 -1.25 -4.06
N ALA A 97 19.64 -0.21 -4.23
CA ALA A 97 20.89 -0.28 -5.02
C ALA A 97 21.88 -1.34 -4.51
N LYS A 98 21.90 -1.59 -3.19
CA LYS A 98 22.79 -2.56 -2.55
C LYS A 98 22.18 -3.96 -2.44
N GLY A 99 20.86 -4.09 -2.58
CA GLY A 99 20.13 -5.32 -2.34
C GLY A 99 20.22 -6.36 -3.46
N TYR A 100 20.83 -6.03 -4.60
CA TYR A 100 20.92 -6.87 -5.79
C TYR A 100 19.57 -7.44 -6.28
N ILE A 101 18.47 -6.71 -6.04
CA ILE A 101 17.13 -7.11 -6.50
C ILE A 101 16.95 -6.86 -8.00
N SER A 102 15.95 -7.51 -8.60
CA SER A 102 15.64 -7.34 -10.03
C SER A 102 15.33 -5.88 -10.39
N ARG A 103 15.44 -5.56 -11.68
CA ARG A 103 15.18 -4.21 -12.19
C ARG A 103 13.74 -3.75 -11.96
N ASP A 104 12.81 -4.69 -11.77
CA ASP A 104 11.40 -4.42 -11.48
C ASP A 104 11.20 -3.66 -10.16
N GLY A 105 12.19 -3.68 -9.26
CA GLY A 105 12.22 -2.87 -8.05
C GLY A 105 11.25 -3.33 -6.98
N ILE A 106 10.65 -2.36 -6.27
CA ILE A 106 9.77 -2.61 -5.12
C ILE A 106 8.41 -1.96 -5.28
N TRP A 107 7.40 -2.54 -4.63
CA TRP A 107 6.16 -1.84 -4.30
C TRP A 107 6.33 -0.88 -3.13
N THR A 108 5.65 0.26 -3.20
CA THR A 108 5.40 1.19 -2.09
C THR A 108 3.89 1.26 -1.81
N SER A 109 3.47 2.01 -0.79
CA SER A 109 2.05 2.20 -0.49
C SER A 109 1.34 3.17 -1.44
N GLY A 110 2.06 3.77 -2.39
CA GLY A 110 1.52 4.80 -3.26
C GLY A 110 0.41 4.26 -4.15
N ARG A 111 -0.73 4.95 -4.17
CA ARG A 111 -1.93 4.53 -4.89
C ARG A 111 -2.61 5.73 -5.53
N LYS A 112 -3.04 5.57 -6.77
CA LYS A 112 -3.93 6.48 -7.48
C LYS A 112 -5.39 6.27 -7.03
N CYS A 113 -6.12 7.34 -6.75
CA CYS A 113 -7.51 7.28 -6.29
C CYS A 113 -8.47 6.94 -7.45
N ASN A 114 -8.43 5.69 -7.93
CA ASN A 114 -9.16 5.19 -9.10
C ASN A 114 -10.15 4.04 -8.78
N PHE A 115 -10.47 3.80 -7.50
CA PHE A 115 -11.03 2.51 -7.06
C PHE A 115 -12.26 2.61 -6.13
N ASP A 116 -12.71 3.81 -5.74
CA ASP A 116 -13.85 3.96 -4.82
C ASP A 116 -14.67 5.22 -5.14
N SER A 117 -15.94 5.21 -4.76
CA SER A 117 -16.80 6.39 -4.68
C SER A 117 -16.24 7.50 -3.78
N GLN A 118 -15.35 7.15 -2.84
CA GLN A 118 -14.61 8.09 -2.00
C GLN A 118 -13.57 8.90 -2.78
N CYS A 119 -13.20 8.47 -3.99
CA CYS A 119 -12.30 9.20 -4.89
C CYS A 119 -13.02 10.21 -5.80
N ASN A 120 -14.32 10.45 -5.58
CA ASN A 120 -15.11 11.38 -6.39
C ASN A 120 -14.96 12.85 -5.97
N SER A 121 -14.08 13.18 -5.02
CA SER A 121 -13.78 14.58 -4.68
C SER A 121 -13.08 15.28 -5.84
N ALA A 122 -13.46 16.52 -6.12
CA ALA A 122 -12.79 17.38 -7.10
C ALA A 122 -11.29 17.54 -6.80
N ASP A 123 -10.88 17.40 -5.54
CA ASP A 123 -9.48 17.51 -5.09
C ASP A 123 -8.55 16.47 -5.71
N PHE A 124 -9.08 15.34 -6.21
CA PHE A 124 -8.29 14.30 -6.85
C PHE A 124 -8.18 14.50 -8.37
N TYR A 125 -8.94 15.42 -8.97
CA TYR A 125 -8.94 15.61 -10.42
C TYR A 125 -7.95 16.73 -10.84
N PRO A 126 -7.20 16.54 -11.95
CA PRO A 126 -7.08 15.33 -12.76
C PRO A 126 -6.40 14.18 -11.99
N LEU A 127 -6.91 12.94 -12.11
CA LEU A 127 -6.45 11.78 -11.31
C LEU A 127 -4.96 11.49 -11.47
N LEU A 128 -4.40 11.68 -12.66
CA LEU A 128 -2.97 11.43 -12.91
C LEU A 128 -2.07 12.46 -12.19
N VAL A 129 -2.60 13.66 -11.93
CA VAL A 129 -1.89 14.80 -11.33
C VAL A 129 -2.11 14.85 -9.82
N ASN A 130 -3.36 14.88 -9.39
CA ASN A 130 -3.77 15.13 -8.02
C ASN A 130 -4.24 13.88 -7.27
N GLY A 131 -4.36 12.74 -7.95
CA GLY A 131 -5.00 11.54 -7.43
C GLY A 131 -4.09 10.61 -6.61
N TRP A 132 -2.82 10.95 -6.41
CA TRP A 132 -1.85 10.07 -5.75
C TRP A 132 -1.76 10.32 -4.24
N PHE A 133 -1.67 9.26 -3.46
CA PHE A 133 -1.51 9.32 -2.01
C PHE A 133 -0.79 8.07 -1.47
N TRP A 134 -0.15 8.20 -0.32
CA TRP A 134 0.41 7.10 0.46
C TRP A 134 -0.71 6.40 1.21
N SER A 135 -1.17 5.27 0.68
CA SER A 135 -2.36 4.60 1.21
C SER A 135 -2.17 3.96 2.59
N ALA A 136 -0.93 3.82 3.06
CA ALA A 136 -0.60 3.32 4.39
C ALA A 136 -0.82 4.37 5.50
N VAL A 137 -0.56 5.65 5.20
CA VAL A 137 -0.64 6.77 6.17
C VAL A 137 -1.73 7.79 5.83
N ALA A 138 -2.47 7.55 4.74
CA ALA A 138 -3.51 8.44 4.21
C ALA A 138 -3.02 9.88 3.97
N GLU A 139 -1.81 10.03 3.43
CA GLU A 139 -1.23 11.33 3.09
C GLU A 139 -1.19 11.55 1.57
N LYS A 140 -1.62 12.72 1.10
CA LYS A 140 -1.62 13.07 -0.33
C LYS A 140 -0.20 13.26 -0.85
N ILE A 141 0.12 12.66 -1.99
CA ILE A 141 1.36 12.96 -2.72
C ILE A 141 1.12 14.26 -3.49
N LYS A 142 2.11 15.16 -3.43
CA LYS A 142 2.04 16.45 -4.12
C LYS A 142 1.75 16.27 -5.63
N PRO A 143 1.12 17.27 -6.27
CA PRO A 143 0.79 17.21 -7.70
C PRO A 143 1.97 16.82 -8.58
N THR A 144 1.75 15.90 -9.52
CA THR A 144 2.81 15.31 -10.36
C THR A 144 3.21 16.16 -11.56
N ASP A 145 2.54 17.30 -11.79
CA ASP A 145 2.84 18.26 -12.86
C ASP A 145 4.05 19.16 -12.56
N ASN A 146 4.68 19.00 -11.40
CA ASN A 146 5.92 19.66 -11.01
C ASN A 146 6.98 18.62 -10.66
N SER A 147 8.09 18.59 -11.40
CA SER A 147 9.18 17.62 -11.22
C SER A 147 9.91 17.71 -9.87
N LEU A 148 9.73 18.82 -9.12
CA LEU A 148 10.24 18.94 -7.75
C LEU A 148 9.37 18.20 -6.71
N ASN A 149 8.19 17.75 -7.11
CA ASN A 149 7.25 17.05 -6.23
C ASN A 149 7.51 15.54 -6.28
N GLY A 150 8.32 15.06 -5.34
CA GLY A 150 8.64 13.64 -5.22
C GLY A 150 9.84 13.24 -6.08
N ASP A 151 9.93 11.96 -6.42
CA ASP A 151 11.05 11.39 -7.17
C ASP A 151 10.57 10.56 -8.38
N TRP A 152 9.48 11.03 -9.00
CA TRP A 152 8.99 10.53 -10.28
C TRP A 152 10.08 10.57 -11.35
N SER A 153 10.08 9.55 -12.22
CA SER A 153 11.03 9.51 -13.34
C SER A 153 10.67 10.53 -14.42
N ASP A 154 11.69 11.09 -15.07
CA ASP A 154 11.52 11.95 -16.25
C ASP A 154 11.31 11.14 -17.54
N THR A 155 11.32 9.80 -17.46
CA THR A 155 11.17 8.89 -18.60
C THR A 155 10.44 7.60 -18.20
N GLY A 156 10.15 6.74 -19.17
CA GLY A 156 9.42 5.48 -18.99
C GLY A 156 9.41 4.66 -20.28
N ALA A 157 8.43 3.78 -20.44
CA ALA A 157 8.33 2.88 -21.61
C ALA A 157 8.32 3.62 -22.96
N THR A 158 7.81 4.86 -22.99
CA THR A 158 7.71 5.69 -24.19
C THR A 158 8.63 6.91 -24.19
N GLY A 159 9.54 7.00 -23.22
CA GLY A 159 10.39 8.20 -23.04
C GLY A 159 9.66 9.38 -22.38
N ARG A 160 8.47 9.17 -21.81
CA ARG A 160 7.64 10.21 -21.18
C ARG A 160 7.86 10.25 -19.66
N PRO A 161 7.80 11.44 -19.03
CA PRO A 161 7.80 11.56 -17.57
C PRO A 161 6.66 10.81 -16.92
N GLN A 162 6.91 10.31 -15.72
CA GLN A 162 5.97 9.56 -14.91
C GLN A 162 5.24 10.49 -13.92
N PRO A 163 4.01 10.16 -13.51
CA PRO A 163 3.22 9.03 -13.97
C PRO A 163 2.60 9.28 -15.35
N ASP A 164 2.61 8.28 -16.25
CA ASP A 164 2.11 8.44 -17.63
C ASP A 164 0.90 7.55 -17.97
N ASN A 165 0.52 6.63 -17.08
CA ASN A 165 -0.58 5.68 -17.27
C ASN A 165 -0.53 4.98 -18.64
N TYR A 166 0.68 4.63 -19.08
CA TYR A 166 0.99 4.05 -20.36
C TYR A 166 0.14 2.81 -20.67
N GLU A 167 -0.03 1.92 -19.69
CA GLU A 167 -0.77 0.67 -19.86
C GLU A 167 -2.29 0.86 -20.00
N ALA A 168 -2.84 2.06 -19.73
CA ALA A 168 -4.27 2.30 -19.84
C ALA A 168 -4.79 2.13 -21.28
N SER A 169 -3.94 2.41 -22.28
CA SER A 169 -4.23 2.13 -23.69
C SER A 169 -4.45 0.64 -23.99
N LYS A 170 -3.98 -0.24 -23.10
CA LYS A 170 -4.11 -1.71 -23.17
C LYS A 170 -5.20 -2.24 -22.26
N GLY A 171 -5.97 -1.36 -21.60
CA GLY A 171 -7.04 -1.72 -20.68
C GLY A 171 -6.62 -1.87 -19.22
N GLU A 172 -5.35 -1.59 -18.88
CA GLU A 172 -4.81 -1.75 -17.54
C GLU A 172 -4.42 -0.39 -16.95
N ASP A 173 -5.08 0.04 -15.88
CA ASP A 173 -4.71 1.30 -15.24
C ASP A 173 -3.49 1.13 -14.33
N GLU A 174 -2.49 1.99 -14.51
CA GLU A 174 -1.29 2.08 -13.68
C GLU A 174 -1.62 2.81 -12.38
N GLY A 175 -2.34 2.10 -11.52
CA GLY A 175 -2.89 2.65 -10.30
C GLY A 175 -1.93 2.60 -9.10
N CYS A 176 -0.81 1.90 -9.20
CA CYS A 176 0.09 1.62 -8.08
C CYS A 176 1.45 2.27 -8.31
N LEU A 177 2.06 2.78 -7.24
CA LEU A 177 3.39 3.39 -7.29
C LEU A 177 4.45 2.34 -6.97
N ALA A 178 5.46 2.23 -7.83
CA ALA A 178 6.64 1.42 -7.60
C ALA A 178 7.91 2.29 -7.61
N ILE A 179 8.93 1.85 -6.87
CA ILE A 179 10.29 2.36 -7.06
C ILE A 179 11.02 1.33 -7.91
N LEU A 180 11.21 1.62 -9.20
CA LEU A 180 11.89 0.71 -10.12
C LEU A 180 13.41 0.79 -9.91
N ASN A 181 14.09 -0.34 -10.07
CA ASN A 181 15.54 -0.43 -9.94
C ASN A 181 16.20 -0.27 -11.31
N ASN A 182 16.21 0.96 -11.83
CA ASN A 182 16.84 1.30 -13.10
C ASN A 182 16.29 0.47 -14.28
N PHE A 183 14.98 0.24 -14.31
CA PHE A 183 14.31 -0.55 -15.34
C PHE A 183 14.35 0.11 -16.73
N TYR A 184 14.22 1.44 -16.78
CA TYR A 184 14.23 2.22 -18.03
C TYR A 184 15.56 2.96 -18.28
N ASN A 185 16.63 2.59 -17.57
CA ASN A 185 17.95 3.26 -17.61
C ASN A 185 17.91 4.72 -17.14
N ASP A 186 17.04 5.01 -16.18
CA ASP A 186 16.72 6.32 -15.61
C ASP A 186 17.06 6.43 -14.11
N GLY A 187 17.79 5.43 -13.61
CA GLY A 187 18.14 5.28 -12.21
C GLY A 187 17.03 4.65 -11.39
N ILE A 188 17.18 4.70 -10.07
CA ILE A 188 16.15 4.18 -9.16
C ILE A 188 15.12 5.30 -8.98
N LYS A 189 13.91 5.16 -9.51
CA LYS A 189 12.91 6.24 -9.62
C LYS A 189 11.50 5.76 -9.37
N TRP A 190 10.59 6.68 -9.07
CA TRP A 190 9.16 6.37 -8.92
C TRP A 190 8.50 6.25 -10.30
N HIS A 191 7.69 5.21 -10.46
CA HIS A 191 6.85 4.97 -11.63
C HIS A 191 5.45 4.58 -11.17
N ASP A 192 4.45 4.95 -11.95
CA ASP A 192 3.19 4.22 -11.91
C ASP A 192 3.35 2.88 -12.62
N ALA A 193 2.60 1.89 -12.16
CA ALA A 193 2.59 0.56 -12.73
C ALA A 193 1.23 -0.10 -12.50
N ALA A 194 0.85 -1.01 -13.41
CA ALA A 194 -0.33 -1.83 -13.21
C ALA A 194 -0.17 -2.68 -11.93
N CYS A 195 -1.17 -2.65 -11.07
CA CYS A 195 -1.09 -3.21 -9.71
C CYS A 195 -0.90 -4.75 -9.67
N HIS A 196 -1.15 -5.44 -10.79
CA HIS A 196 -1.00 -6.89 -10.92
C HIS A 196 0.43 -7.32 -11.27
N HIS A 197 1.34 -6.38 -11.57
CA HIS A 197 2.75 -6.73 -11.75
C HIS A 197 3.35 -7.30 -10.47
N LYS A 198 4.37 -8.15 -10.62
CA LYS A 198 5.05 -8.76 -9.48
C LYS A 198 6.36 -8.03 -9.20
N LYS A 199 6.56 -7.62 -7.95
CA LYS A 199 7.76 -6.92 -7.49
C LYS A 199 8.14 -7.38 -6.09
N TYR A 200 9.36 -7.07 -5.69
CA TYR A 200 9.73 -7.10 -4.27
C TYR A 200 8.91 -6.06 -3.50
N PHE A 201 8.98 -6.09 -2.18
CA PHE A 201 8.23 -5.15 -1.35
C PHE A 201 9.01 -4.78 -0.09
N VAL A 202 8.69 -3.60 0.42
CA VAL A 202 9.20 -3.14 1.71
C VAL A 202 8.01 -2.83 2.59
N CYS A 203 8.03 -3.41 3.79
CA CYS A 203 7.05 -3.07 4.81
C CYS A 203 7.66 -2.05 5.76
N GLU A 204 6.81 -1.14 6.25
CA GLU A 204 7.11 -0.12 7.24
C GLU A 204 6.10 -0.23 8.38
N ASP A 205 6.55 -0.03 9.62
CA ASP A 205 5.66 -0.01 10.78
C ASP A 205 4.44 0.91 10.54
N SER A 206 3.25 0.41 10.91
CA SER A 206 2.03 1.20 10.87
C SER A 206 1.55 1.47 12.30
N ASP A 207 1.63 2.72 12.72
CA ASP A 207 1.18 3.15 14.05
C ASP A 207 -0.28 2.76 14.31
N ASP A 208 -1.16 2.95 13.31
CA ASP A 208 -2.58 2.58 13.39
C ASP A 208 -2.77 1.07 13.61
N LEU A 209 -2.02 0.22 12.89
CA LEU A 209 -2.14 -1.23 13.05
C LEU A 209 -1.55 -1.70 14.38
N LEU A 210 -0.42 -1.15 14.81
CA LEU A 210 0.19 -1.43 16.10
C LEU A 210 -0.71 -1.02 17.26
N GLU A 211 -1.38 0.13 17.16
CA GLU A 211 -2.38 0.57 18.13
C GLU A 211 -3.60 -0.36 18.15
N SER A 212 -4.10 -0.77 16.98
CA SER A 212 -5.29 -1.63 16.86
C SER A 212 -5.17 -3.00 17.54
N VAL A 213 -3.95 -3.53 17.69
CA VAL A 213 -3.69 -4.81 18.37
C VAL A 213 -3.19 -4.65 19.81
N GLY A 214 -3.14 -3.43 20.34
CA GLY A 214 -2.63 -3.15 21.69
C GLY A 214 -1.11 -3.33 21.87
N ALA A 215 -0.36 -3.44 20.77
CA ALA A 215 1.09 -3.65 20.80
C ALA A 215 1.88 -2.40 21.26
N ASN A 216 1.23 -1.21 21.31
CA ASN A 216 1.84 0.04 21.76
C ASN A 216 1.81 0.29 23.27
N SER A 217 1.55 -0.73 24.10
CA SER A 217 1.42 -0.60 25.57
C SER A 217 2.71 -0.27 26.34
N SER A 218 3.79 0.19 25.67
CA SER A 218 5.09 0.54 26.29
C SER A 218 5.68 1.88 25.84
N ARG A 219 4.84 2.88 25.47
CA ARG A 219 5.28 4.29 25.38
C ARG A 219 4.32 5.20 26.14
N ASN A 220 4.76 5.61 27.33
CA ASN A 220 4.08 6.38 28.36
C ASN A 220 3.20 7.57 27.89
N ASN A 221 2.03 7.68 28.54
CA ASN A 221 1.35 8.92 28.97
C ASN A 221 1.36 10.11 28.00
N ARG A 222 0.47 10.08 27.00
CA ARG A 222 -0.24 11.30 26.57
C ARG A 222 -1.72 11.16 26.90
N LYS A 223 -2.21 12.19 27.60
CA LYS A 223 -3.55 12.36 28.16
C LYS A 223 -4.65 11.73 27.30
N LYS A 224 -5.38 10.79 27.90
CA LYS A 224 -6.66 10.30 27.41
C LYS A 224 -7.65 11.47 27.32
N ASN A 225 -8.23 11.65 26.13
CA ASN A 225 -9.62 12.06 25.99
C ASN A 225 -10.26 11.03 25.05
N PRO A 226 -11.30 10.29 25.48
CA PRO A 226 -11.95 9.31 24.63
C PRO A 226 -12.90 10.07 23.70
N VAL A 227 -12.41 10.44 22.52
CA VAL A 227 -13.31 10.70 21.40
C VAL A 227 -13.39 9.39 20.65
N ASN A 228 -14.59 8.82 20.55
CA ASN A 228 -14.91 7.72 19.64
C ASN A 228 -14.34 8.05 18.26
N ARG A 229 -13.16 7.50 17.93
CA ARG A 229 -12.68 7.45 16.55
C ARG A 229 -13.06 6.08 16.04
N GLU A 230 -14.16 6.07 15.30
CA GLU A 230 -14.40 5.02 14.32
C GLU A 230 -13.13 4.88 13.47
N VAL A 231 -12.78 3.62 13.21
CA VAL A 231 -11.76 3.17 12.25
C VAL A 231 -11.70 4.14 11.06
N GLY A 232 -10.54 4.76 10.86
CA GLY A 232 -10.31 5.92 10.01
C GLY A 232 -11.12 5.90 8.70
N THR A 233 -12.14 6.76 8.66
CA THR A 233 -12.74 7.22 7.41
C THR A 233 -11.85 8.33 6.84
N MET A 234 -11.78 8.42 5.51
CA MET A 234 -10.91 9.28 4.67
C MET A 234 -11.10 10.81 4.87
N GLU A 235 -11.73 11.24 5.97
CA GLU A 235 -11.91 12.65 6.38
C GLU A 235 -10.58 13.40 6.58
N GLN A 236 -9.47 12.69 6.77
CA GLN A 236 -8.15 13.30 6.96
C GLN A 236 -7.46 13.76 5.66
N LEU A 237 -7.95 13.35 4.49
CA LEU A 237 -7.39 13.75 3.18
C LEU A 237 -7.90 15.12 2.67
N LYS A 238 -8.76 15.79 3.44
CA LYS A 238 -9.36 17.10 3.10
C LYS A 238 -8.57 18.31 3.65
N ARG A 239 -7.36 18.11 4.18
CA ARG A 239 -6.52 19.18 4.75
C ARG A 239 -5.20 19.31 4.01
#